data_AF-A0A7X3LA40-F1
#
_entry.id   AF-A0A7X3LA40-F1
#
_cell.length_a   1.000
_cell.length_b   1.000
_cell.length_c   1.000
_cell.angle_alpha   90.00
_cell.angle_beta   90.00
_cell.angle_gamma   90.00
#
_symmetry.space_group_name_H-M   'P 1'
#
loop_
_entity.id
_entity.type
_entity.pdbx_description
1 polymer ?
#
loop_
_entity_poly.entity_id
_entity_poly.type
_entity_poly.pdbx_seq_one_letter_code
_entity_poly.pdbx_strand_id
1 'polypeptide(L)'
;MEKVKNLFVTREEKLKACAAKIIAKETFAPGDLVIWKEGMKNRRFPAYAEAVVVTQVLAEPVIDNTERSSGTPTFREPLDVVIGWLDSDGDFIEFYLDGRRLTKAE
;
A
#
# COMPACT_ATOMS: atom_id res chain seq x y z
N MET A 1 -0.44 32.67 24.99
CA MET A 1 0.13 32.62 23.63
C MET A 1 0.99 31.36 23.54
N GLU A 2 0.37 30.29 23.09
CA GLU A 2 0.94 28.94 23.07
C GLU A 2 1.89 28.84 21.88
N LYS A 3 3.17 28.56 22.15
CA LYS A 3 4.19 28.44 21.12
C LYS A 3 3.92 27.16 20.33
N VAL A 4 3.41 27.31 19.12
CA VAL A 4 3.31 26.24 18.13
C VAL A 4 4.71 25.68 17.91
N LYS A 5 5.00 24.52 18.49
CA LYS A 5 6.24 23.77 18.24
C LYS A 5 6.13 23.20 16.83
N ASN A 6 6.71 23.90 15.85
CA ASN A 6 7.05 23.29 14.57
C ASN A 6 8.11 22.22 14.83
N LEU A 7 7.68 20.97 14.95
CA LEU A 7 8.55 19.81 15.06
C LEU A 7 9.03 19.47 13.64
N PHE A 8 10.20 19.95 13.26
CA PHE A 8 10.86 19.50 12.03
C PHE A 8 11.32 18.05 12.24
N VAL A 9 10.56 17.09 11.73
CA VAL A 9 10.92 15.67 11.72
C VAL A 9 12.10 15.47 10.77
N THR A 10 13.18 14.85 11.25
CA THR A 10 14.37 14.62 10.42
C THR A 10 14.12 13.59 9.33
N ARG A 11 15.02 13.52 8.34
CA ARG A 11 14.95 12.48 7.30
C ARG A 11 15.09 11.09 7.91
N GLU A 12 15.97 10.89 8.90
CA GLU A 12 16.14 9.59 9.55
C GLU A 12 14.88 9.17 10.30
N GLU A 13 14.21 10.09 10.99
CA GLU A 13 12.96 9.82 11.69
C GLU A 13 11.84 9.42 10.73
N LYS A 14 11.71 10.12 9.59
CA LYS A 14 10.77 9.74 8.52
C LYS A 14 11.07 8.35 7.97
N LEU A 15 12.35 8.03 7.73
CA LEU A 15 12.75 6.70 7.26
C LEU A 15 12.36 5.60 8.26
N LYS A 16 12.63 5.81 9.56
CA LYS A 16 12.26 4.86 10.62
C LYS A 16 10.75 4.69 10.72
N ALA A 17 9.98 5.77 10.63
CA ALA A 17 8.52 5.72 10.65
C ALA A 17 7.98 4.94 9.43
N CYS A 18 8.49 5.20 8.24
CA CYS A 18 8.13 4.45 7.03
C CYS A 18 8.48 2.96 7.13
N ALA A 19 9.67 2.64 7.65
CA ALA A 19 10.10 1.27 7.87
C ALA A 19 9.17 0.54 8.88
N ALA A 20 8.79 1.20 9.97
CA ALA A 20 7.84 0.63 10.92
C ALA A 20 6.48 0.33 10.27
N LYS A 21 5.95 1.26 9.46
CA LYS A 21 4.67 1.10 8.75
C LYS A 21 4.68 -0.07 7.76
N ILE A 22 5.75 -0.28 7.00
CA ILE A 22 5.82 -1.36 6.01
C ILE A 22 6.05 -2.73 6.67
N ILE A 23 6.71 -2.78 7.83
CA ILE A 23 6.91 -4.01 8.59
C ILE A 23 5.60 -4.45 9.27
N ALA A 24 4.80 -3.49 9.77
CA ALA A 24 3.54 -3.75 10.42
C ALA A 24 2.42 -4.08 9.41
N LYS A 25 2.36 -5.34 8.95
CA LYS A 25 1.28 -5.81 8.07
C LYS A 25 -0.03 -5.96 8.84
N GLU A 26 -1.13 -5.44 8.28
CA GLU A 26 -2.47 -5.67 8.77
C GLU A 26 -3.07 -6.95 8.17
N THR A 27 -4.07 -7.51 8.86
CA THR A 27 -4.87 -8.63 8.35
C THR A 27 -6.10 -8.10 7.64
N PHE A 28 -6.35 -8.61 6.44
CA PHE A 28 -7.51 -8.26 5.63
C PHE A 28 -8.40 -9.47 5.37
N ALA A 29 -9.64 -9.20 5.01
CA ALA A 29 -10.59 -10.16 4.47
C ALA A 29 -11.30 -9.57 3.24
N PRO A 30 -11.82 -10.41 2.31
CA PRO A 30 -12.67 -9.93 1.24
C PRO A 30 -13.82 -9.06 1.77
N GLY A 31 -14.04 -7.91 1.12
CA GLY A 31 -15.01 -6.90 1.53
C GLY A 31 -14.45 -5.78 2.41
N ASP A 32 -13.24 -5.92 2.97
CA ASP A 32 -12.57 -4.81 3.65
C ASP A 32 -12.30 -3.65 2.68
N LEU A 33 -12.64 -2.42 3.08
CA LEU A 33 -12.18 -1.22 2.40
C LEU A 33 -10.78 -0.87 2.89
N VAL A 34 -9.88 -0.59 1.96
CA VAL A 34 -8.47 -0.29 2.25
C VAL A 34 -7.98 0.89 1.42
N ILE A 35 -6.94 1.55 1.93
CA ILE A 35 -6.21 2.63 1.26
C ILE A 35 -4.70 2.38 1.37
N TRP A 36 -3.91 3.11 0.59
CA TRP A 36 -2.47 3.16 0.80
C TRP A 36 -2.15 3.74 2.18
N LYS A 37 -1.26 3.08 2.92
CA LYS A 37 -0.54 3.73 4.02
C LYS A 37 0.19 4.95 3.48
N GLU A 38 0.18 6.02 4.27
CA GLU A 38 0.88 7.26 3.95
C GLU A 38 2.35 6.99 3.56
N GLY A 39 2.72 7.43 2.35
CA GLY A 39 4.08 7.25 1.81
C GLY A 39 4.40 5.88 1.23
N MET A 40 3.44 4.94 1.15
CA MET A 40 3.68 3.55 0.74
C MET A 40 3.21 3.19 -0.68
N LYS A 41 2.55 4.10 -1.40
CA LYS A 41 2.05 3.87 -2.77
C LYS A 41 3.21 3.64 -3.74
N ASN A 42 3.12 2.57 -4.52
CA ASN A 42 4.11 2.19 -5.53
C ASN A 42 3.47 1.72 -6.85
N ARG A 43 2.21 2.08 -7.08
CA ARG A 43 1.46 1.85 -8.32
C ARG A 43 0.83 3.16 -8.79
N ARG A 44 0.36 3.22 -10.03
CA ARG A 44 -0.33 4.40 -10.56
C ARG A 44 -1.70 4.60 -9.91
N PHE A 45 -2.45 3.52 -9.75
CA PHE A 45 -3.77 3.49 -9.14
C PHE A 45 -3.81 2.44 -8.00
N PRO A 46 -4.73 2.58 -7.04
CA PRO A 46 -5.58 3.76 -6.79
C PRO A 46 -4.76 4.98 -6.30
N ALA A 47 -5.38 6.17 -6.23
CA ALA A 47 -4.80 7.37 -5.60
C ALA A 47 -4.58 7.18 -4.10
N TYR A 48 -3.78 8.06 -3.47
CA TYR A 48 -3.76 8.12 -2.01
C TYR A 48 -5.15 8.51 -1.50
N ALA A 49 -5.57 7.94 -0.37
CA ALA A 49 -6.88 8.13 0.26
C ALA A 49 -8.09 7.69 -0.58
N GLU A 50 -7.89 7.12 -1.77
CA GLU A 50 -8.96 6.53 -2.56
C GLU A 50 -9.19 5.09 -2.08
N ALA A 51 -10.38 4.84 -1.53
CA ALA A 51 -10.74 3.54 -0.99
C ALA A 51 -10.98 2.52 -2.09
N VAL A 52 -10.42 1.33 -1.90
CA VAL A 52 -10.62 0.15 -2.75
C VAL A 52 -11.08 -1.02 -1.89
N VAL A 53 -11.73 -2.00 -2.52
CA VAL A 53 -12.26 -3.17 -1.80
C VAL A 53 -11.29 -4.34 -1.96
N VAL A 54 -11.00 -5.05 -0.88
CA VAL A 54 -10.29 -6.33 -0.96
C VAL A 54 -11.21 -7.37 -1.58
N THR A 55 -10.80 -7.99 -2.68
CA THR A 55 -11.54 -9.09 -3.32
C THR A 55 -10.97 -10.46 -2.95
N GLN A 56 -9.66 -10.52 -2.69
CA GLN A 56 -8.99 -11.76 -2.29
C GLN A 56 -7.77 -11.49 -1.40
N VAL A 57 -7.50 -12.42 -0.48
CA VAL A 57 -6.23 -12.51 0.26
C VAL A 57 -5.60 -13.87 -0.05
N LEU A 58 -4.36 -13.86 -0.54
CA LEU A 58 -3.65 -15.07 -0.96
C LEU A 58 -2.91 -15.69 0.22
N ALA A 59 -3.02 -17.01 0.36
CA ALA A 59 -2.26 -17.76 1.36
C ALA A 59 -0.75 -17.75 1.04
N GLU A 60 -0.40 -17.80 -0.25
CA GLU A 60 0.96 -17.69 -0.74
C GLU A 60 1.06 -16.48 -1.70
N PRO A 61 2.02 -15.56 -1.49
CA PRO A 61 2.18 -14.40 -2.37
C PRO A 61 2.60 -14.82 -3.78
N VAL A 62 2.02 -14.19 -4.78
CA VAL A 62 2.54 -14.23 -6.15
C VAL A 62 3.75 -13.30 -6.22
N ILE A 63 4.87 -13.80 -6.72
CA ILE A 63 6.07 -12.99 -6.91
C ILE A 63 6.07 -12.42 -8.32
N ASP A 64 6.07 -11.10 -8.42
CA ASP A 64 6.22 -10.43 -9.71
C ASP A 64 7.63 -10.66 -10.27
N ASN A 65 7.70 -11.32 -11.42
CA ASN A 65 8.94 -11.66 -12.12
C ASN A 65 9.17 -10.80 -13.38
N THR A 66 8.38 -9.74 -13.57
CA THR A 66 8.54 -8.81 -14.70
C THR A 66 9.83 -8.01 -14.56
N GLU A 67 10.12 -7.53 -13.34
CA GLU A 67 11.34 -6.82 -13.00
C GLU A 67 12.51 -7.79 -12.79
N ARG A 68 13.60 -7.59 -13.55
CA ARG A 68 14.76 -8.50 -13.56
C ARG A 68 15.98 -8.00 -12.78
N SER A 69 15.93 -6.77 -12.27
CA SER A 69 17.05 -6.12 -11.60
C SER A 69 16.74 -5.85 -10.14
N SER A 70 17.64 -6.24 -9.23
CA SER A 70 17.53 -5.92 -7.80
C SER A 70 17.60 -4.42 -7.49
N GLY A 71 17.97 -3.60 -8.48
CA GLY A 71 17.91 -2.14 -8.38
C GLY A 71 16.51 -1.55 -8.57
N THR A 72 15.54 -2.33 -9.08
CA THR A 72 14.16 -1.85 -9.20
C THR A 72 13.42 -1.99 -7.86
N PRO A 73 12.73 -0.95 -7.37
CA PRO A 73 12.03 -0.99 -6.08
C PRO A 73 10.96 -2.09 -5.92
N THR A 74 10.46 -2.65 -7.03
CA THR A 74 9.43 -3.68 -7.09
C THR A 74 9.99 -5.07 -7.47
N PHE A 75 11.32 -5.23 -7.48
CA PHE A 75 11.96 -6.52 -7.73
C PHE A 75 11.46 -7.59 -6.75
N ARG A 76 10.90 -8.67 -7.30
CA ARG A 76 10.34 -9.79 -6.52
C ARG A 76 9.33 -9.32 -5.46
N GLU A 77 8.51 -8.33 -5.80
CA GLU A 77 7.49 -7.85 -4.88
C GLU A 77 6.50 -8.98 -4.54
N PRO A 78 6.23 -9.23 -3.25
CA PRO A 78 5.28 -10.24 -2.82
C PRO A 78 3.85 -9.70 -2.88
N LEU A 79 3.09 -10.11 -3.88
CA LEU A 79 1.71 -9.71 -4.07
C LEU A 79 0.78 -10.72 -3.39
N ASP A 80 0.13 -10.32 -2.30
CA ASP A 80 -0.68 -11.20 -1.44
C ASP A 80 -2.12 -10.70 -1.20
N VAL A 81 -2.46 -9.52 -1.71
CA VAL A 81 -3.82 -8.97 -1.65
C VAL A 81 -4.27 -8.59 -3.05
N VAL A 82 -5.47 -9.03 -3.44
CA VAL A 82 -6.15 -8.56 -4.64
C VAL A 82 -7.20 -7.54 -4.23
N ILE A 83 -7.17 -6.38 -4.88
CA ILE A 83 -8.13 -5.31 -4.66
C ILE A 83 -8.93 -5.06 -5.92
N GLY A 84 -10.20 -4.73 -5.75
CA GLY A 84 -11.08 -4.19 -6.77
C GLY A 84 -11.12 -2.67 -6.71
N TRP A 85 -11.03 -2.03 -7.87
CA TRP A 85 -11.11 -0.58 -8.04
C TRP A 85 -11.99 -0.24 -9.23
N LEU A 86 -12.69 0.90 -9.16
CA LEU A 86 -13.45 1.44 -10.28
C LEU A 86 -12.56 2.41 -11.04
N ASP A 87 -12.36 2.18 -12.33
CA ASP A 87 -11.62 3.12 -13.15
C ASP A 87 -12.46 4.36 -13.53
N SER A 88 -11.90 5.23 -14.37
CA SER A 88 -12.56 6.47 -14.79
C SER A 88 -13.86 6.25 -15.58
N ASP A 89 -14.01 5.08 -16.20
CA ASP A 89 -15.19 4.72 -16.98
C ASP A 89 -16.23 3.98 -16.12
N GLY A 90 -15.89 3.69 -14.86
CA GLY A 90 -16.74 2.98 -13.91
C GLY A 90 -16.63 1.46 -14.02
N ASP A 91 -15.63 0.96 -14.74
CA ASP A 91 -15.38 -0.47 -14.86
C ASP A 91 -14.66 -1.00 -13.61
N PHE A 92 -15.12 -2.16 -13.14
CA PHE A 92 -14.52 -2.83 -12.00
C PHE A 92 -13.30 -3.64 -12.46
N ILE A 93 -12.12 -3.21 -12.05
CA ILE A 93 -10.85 -3.86 -12.38
C ILE A 93 -10.10 -4.30 -11.13
N GLU A 94 -9.25 -5.31 -11.27
CA GLU A 94 -8.50 -5.90 -10.16
C GLU A 94 -6.99 -5.67 -10.28
N PHE A 95 -6.37 -5.43 -9.12
CA PHE A 95 -4.92 -5.34 -8.99
C PHE A 95 -4.40 -6.25 -7.89
N TYR A 96 -3.27 -6.90 -8.17
CA TYR A 96 -2.48 -7.63 -7.19
C TYR A 96 -1.49 -6.66 -6.53
N LEU A 97 -1.54 -6.54 -5.21
CA LEU A 97 -0.73 -5.62 -4.41
C LEU A 97 -0.01 -6.34 -3.25
N ASP A 98 1.08 -5.74 -2.79
CA ASP A 98 1.71 -6.08 -1.50
C ASP A 98 0.89 -5.47 -0.36
N GLY A 99 0.17 -6.32 0.38
CA GLY A 99 -0.73 -5.92 1.46
C GLY A 99 -0.04 -5.17 2.60
N ARG A 100 1.29 -5.26 2.73
CA ARG A 100 2.04 -4.48 3.73
C ARG A 100 1.91 -2.97 3.53
N ARG A 101 1.63 -2.54 2.28
CA ARG A 101 1.48 -1.14 1.89
C ARG A 101 0.09 -0.57 2.15
N LEU A 102 -0.87 -1.43 2.50
CA LEU A 102 -2.28 -1.05 2.69
C LEU A 102 -2.61 -0.94 4.18
N THR A 103 -3.64 -0.16 4.48
CA THR A 103 -4.29 -0.05 5.79
C THR A 103 -5.79 0.03 5.57
N LYS A 104 -6.61 -0.38 6.55
CA LYS A 104 -8.06 -0.25 6.44
C LYS A 104 -8.46 1.23 6.25
N ALA A 105 -9.44 1.46 5.38
CA ALA A 105 -10.08 2.76 5.28
C ALA A 105 -10.91 2.99 6.55
N GLU A 106 -10.75 4.15 7.18
CA GLU A 106 -11.57 4.60 8.32
C GLU A 106 -12.96 5.05 7.88
#